data_AF-A0A382T6X8-F1
#
_entry.id   AF-A0A382T6X8-F1
#
_cell.length_a   1.000
_cell.length_b   1.000
_cell.length_c   1.000
_cell.angle_alpha   90.00
_cell.angle_beta   90.00
_cell.angle_gamma   90.00
#
_symmetry.space_group_name_H-M   'P 1'
#
loop_
_entity.id
_entity.type
_entity.pdbx_description
1 polymer ?
#
loop_
_entity_poly.entity_id
_entity_poly.type
_entity_poly.pdbx_seq_one_letter_code
_entity_poly.pdbx_strand_id
1 'polypeptide(L)'
;MSWLQLELETNQTHAEELSTLFEQLGAISVSLTASGSEPVFDESDKDNTFWERTKLSVLLNSKCNIDNLLIQLHSHVGSNSIYSHNIKFLEDKDWVSEFKSKYQPIFFSNKICISP
;
A
#
# COMPACT_ATOMS: atom_id res chain seq x y z
N MET A 1 7.56 17.82 -0.58
CA MET A 1 8.00 16.71 0.28
C MET A 1 8.03 15.44 -0.56
N SER A 2 9.19 15.01 -1.05
CA SER A 2 9.25 13.76 -1.83
C SER A 2 8.89 12.58 -0.93
N TRP A 3 8.02 11.69 -1.41
CA TRP A 3 7.64 10.48 -0.70
C TRP A 3 8.27 9.27 -1.35
N LEU A 4 8.32 8.18 -0.58
CA LEU A 4 8.83 6.92 -1.05
C LEU A 4 7.80 5.84 -0.78
N GLN A 5 7.45 5.08 -1.80
CA GLN A 5 6.58 3.94 -1.67
C GLN A 5 7.39 2.66 -1.81
N LEU A 6 7.43 1.86 -0.75
CA LEU A 6 7.95 0.52 -0.75
C LEU A 6 6.79 -0.46 -0.92
N GLU A 7 6.75 -1.16 -2.04
CA GLU A 7 5.83 -2.27 -2.28
C GLU A 7 6.56 -3.58 -2.00
N LEU A 8 5.96 -4.47 -1.24
CA LEU A 8 6.49 -5.80 -0.97
C LEU A 8 5.39 -6.84 -1.02
N GLU A 9 5.72 -8.02 -1.52
CA GLU A 9 4.81 -9.17 -1.55
C GLU A 9 5.26 -10.19 -0.52
N THR A 10 4.32 -10.60 0.33
CA THR A 10 4.55 -11.53 1.42
C THR A 10 3.32 -12.41 1.64
N ASN A 11 3.44 -13.34 2.57
CA ASN A 11 2.39 -14.26 2.95
C ASN A 11 1.52 -13.67 4.08
N GLN A 12 0.29 -14.14 4.23
CA GLN A 12 -0.67 -13.63 5.23
C GLN A 12 -0.06 -13.51 6.64
N THR A 13 0.64 -14.54 7.11
CA THR A 13 1.20 -14.58 8.48
C THR A 13 2.20 -13.45 8.74
N HIS A 14 3.01 -13.12 7.74
CA HIS A 14 4.06 -12.10 7.88
C HIS A 14 3.56 -10.70 7.52
N ALA A 15 2.44 -10.59 6.78
CA ALA A 15 1.91 -9.30 6.35
C ALA A 15 1.53 -8.40 7.53
N GLU A 16 0.92 -8.97 8.56
CA GLU A 16 0.51 -8.24 9.77
C GLU A 16 1.71 -7.86 10.66
N GLU A 17 2.66 -8.78 10.86
CA GLU A 17 3.91 -8.52 11.59
C GLU A 17 4.73 -7.42 10.91
N LEU A 18 4.87 -7.50 9.59
CA LEU A 18 5.54 -6.50 8.77
C LEU A 18 4.84 -5.15 8.88
N SER A 19 3.50 -5.11 8.82
CA SER A 19 2.75 -3.87 8.96
C SER A 19 3.06 -3.16 10.27
N THR A 20 3.00 -3.91 11.38
CA THR A 20 3.30 -3.39 12.72
C THR A 20 4.75 -2.89 12.81
N LEU A 21 5.69 -3.63 12.23
CA LEU A 21 7.10 -3.27 12.21
C LEU A 21 7.34 -1.98 11.39
N PHE A 22 6.67 -1.81 10.25
CA PHE A 22 6.77 -0.58 9.45
C PHE A 22 6.20 0.64 10.18
N GLU A 23 5.09 0.48 10.89
CA GLU A 23 4.53 1.55 11.72
C GLU A 23 5.53 1.99 12.80
N GLN A 24 6.17 1.03 13.48
CA GLN A 24 7.20 1.33 14.49
C GLN A 24 8.46 1.99 13.91
N LEU A 25 8.80 1.68 12.66
CA LEU A 25 9.94 2.27 11.95
C LEU A 25 9.65 3.66 11.37
N GLY A 26 8.44 4.20 11.59
CA GLY A 26 8.06 5.55 11.17
C GLY A 26 7.49 5.60 9.75
N ALA A 27 6.83 4.53 9.30
CA ALA A 27 5.97 4.61 8.13
C ALA A 27 4.87 5.66 8.33
N ILE A 28 4.62 6.43 7.28
CA ILE A 28 3.53 7.41 7.24
C ILE A 28 2.19 6.69 7.09
N SER A 29 2.18 5.61 6.31
CA SER A 29 1.02 4.76 6.08
C SER A 29 1.48 3.37 5.65
N VAL A 30 0.72 2.35 6.05
CA VAL A 30 0.86 0.98 5.56
C VAL A 30 -0.48 0.51 5.01
N SER A 31 -0.48 -0.03 3.81
CA SER A 31 -1.69 -0.55 3.15
C SER A 31 -1.48 -1.99 2.71
N LEU A 32 -2.41 -2.87 3.04
CA LEU A 32 -2.41 -4.27 2.64
C LEU A 32 -3.42 -4.46 1.51
N THR A 33 -2.98 -5.11 0.43
CA THR A 33 -3.80 -5.37 -0.75
C THR A 33 -3.59 -6.81 -1.22
N ALA A 34 -4.61 -7.40 -1.85
CA ALA A 34 -4.45 -8.70 -2.48
C ALA A 34 -3.44 -8.58 -3.64
N SER A 35 -2.43 -9.46 -3.68
CA SER A 35 -1.54 -9.57 -4.84
C SER A 35 -2.13 -10.48 -5.94
N GLY A 36 -3.09 -11.33 -5.57
CA GLY A 36 -3.77 -12.26 -6.46
C GLY A 36 -5.19 -11.83 -6.81
N SER A 37 -5.78 -12.50 -7.79
CA SER A 37 -7.19 -12.33 -8.19
C SER A 37 -8.13 -13.16 -7.31
N GLU A 38 -7.82 -13.33 -6.02
CA GLU A 38 -8.64 -14.07 -5.07
C GLU A 38 -9.64 -13.13 -4.40
N PRO A 39 -10.94 -13.23 -4.76
CA PRO A 39 -11.97 -12.50 -4.04
C PRO A 39 -12.18 -13.20 -2.70
N VAL A 40 -11.71 -12.60 -1.62
CA VAL A 40 -12.08 -13.03 -0.26
C VAL A 40 -13.46 -12.47 0.01
N PHE A 41 -14.48 -13.25 -0.33
CA PHE A 41 -15.83 -13.07 0.17
C PHE A 41 -16.03 -14.08 1.28
N ASP A 42 -16.06 -13.61 2.52
CA ASP A 42 -16.57 -14.44 3.59
C ASP A 42 -17.66 -13.70 4.37
N GLU A 43 -18.87 -14.24 4.29
CA GLU A 43 -19.98 -13.86 5.18
C GLU A 43 -19.95 -14.71 6.47
N SER A 44 -19.02 -15.65 6.61
CA SER A 44 -19.01 -16.62 7.70
C SER A 44 -17.64 -17.29 7.92
N ASP A 45 -16.65 -16.62 8.52
CA ASP A 45 -15.79 -17.34 9.46
C ASP A 45 -15.02 -16.44 10.44
N LYS A 46 -14.79 -17.00 11.63
CA LYS A 46 -14.36 -16.32 12.86
C LYS A 46 -12.87 -15.95 12.91
N ASP A 47 -12.14 -16.02 11.80
CA ASP A 47 -10.71 -15.72 11.76
C ASP A 47 -10.41 -14.71 10.65
N ASN A 48 -9.84 -13.56 11.02
CA ASN A 48 -9.44 -12.46 10.12
C ASN A 48 -8.32 -12.94 9.19
N THR A 49 -8.68 -13.70 8.16
CA THR A 49 -7.72 -14.37 7.31
C THR A 49 -7.33 -13.45 6.14
N PHE A 50 -6.10 -12.95 6.10
CA PHE A 50 -5.60 -12.16 4.95
C PHE A 50 -5.33 -13.06 3.73
N TRP A 51 -5.12 -12.46 2.55
CA TRP A 51 -4.80 -13.21 1.33
C TRP A 51 -3.48 -13.99 1.45
N GLU A 52 -3.44 -15.23 0.94
CA GLU A 52 -2.21 -16.06 0.88
C GLU A 52 -1.03 -15.31 0.22
N ARG A 53 -1.31 -14.47 -0.78
CA ARG A 53 -0.36 -13.48 -1.30
C ARG A 53 -0.86 -12.08 -1.04
N THR A 54 -0.29 -11.45 -0.03
CA THR A 54 -0.59 -10.08 0.34
C THR A 54 0.51 -9.15 -0.15
N LYS A 55 0.11 -8.14 -0.92
CA LYS A 55 0.94 -7.01 -1.31
C LYS A 55 0.81 -5.91 -0.27
N LEU A 56 1.90 -5.62 0.41
CA LEU A 56 2.02 -4.58 1.41
C LEU A 56 2.68 -3.35 0.78
N SER A 57 2.02 -2.20 0.88
CA SER A 57 2.48 -0.92 0.33
C SER A 57 2.72 0.05 1.49
N VAL A 58 3.98 0.44 1.68
CA VAL A 58 4.41 1.34 2.76
C VAL A 58 4.76 2.68 2.17
N LEU A 59 4.16 3.74 2.71
CA LEU A 59 4.54 5.11 2.40
C LEU A 59 5.51 5.62 3.45
N LEU A 60 6.68 6.06 3.01
CA LEU A 60 7.79 6.54 3.82
C LEU A 60 8.17 7.95 3.38
N ASN A 61 8.83 8.68 4.29
CA ASN A 61 9.49 9.92 3.93
C ASN A 61 10.73 9.62 3.08
N SER A 62 11.01 10.42 2.04
CA SER A 62 12.25 10.30 1.24
C SER A 62 13.54 10.43 2.07
N LYS A 63 13.46 10.98 3.28
CA LYS A 63 14.59 11.05 4.23
C LYS A 63 14.85 9.74 4.98
N CYS A 64 13.95 8.75 4.92
CA CYS A 64 14.15 7.46 5.56
C CYS A 64 15.21 6.65 4.82
N ASN A 65 16.08 6.00 5.58
CA ASN A 65 17.16 5.17 5.04
C ASN A 65 16.61 3.77 4.69
N ILE A 66 16.24 3.58 3.43
CA ILE A 66 15.59 2.34 2.95
C ILE A 66 16.53 1.15 3.09
N ASP A 67 17.82 1.34 2.85
CA ASP A 67 18.82 0.27 2.99
C ASP A 67 18.83 -0.28 4.41
N ASN A 68 18.77 0.60 5.41
CA ASN A 68 18.68 0.19 6.81
C ASN A 68 17.35 -0.52 7.11
N LEU A 69 16.23 -0.04 6.55
CA LEU A 69 14.93 -0.71 6.68
C LEU A 69 14.96 -2.11 6.07
N LEU A 70 15.51 -2.27 4.86
CA LEU A 70 15.68 -3.57 4.21
C LEU A 70 16.56 -4.51 5.04
N ILE A 71 17.67 -4.02 5.60
CA ILE A 71 18.52 -4.83 6.48
C ILE A 71 17.74 -5.30 7.72
N GLN A 72 16.98 -4.40 8.37
CA GLN A 72 16.15 -4.77 9.52
C GLN A 72 15.07 -5.78 9.14
N LEU A 73 14.41 -5.60 7.99
CA LEU A 73 13.41 -6.52 7.47
C LEU A 73 13.99 -7.91 7.20
N HIS A 74 15.13 -7.98 6.49
CA HIS A 74 15.83 -9.23 6.23
C HIS A 74 16.26 -9.93 7.52
N SER A 75 16.66 -9.17 8.55
CA SER A 75 17.05 -9.72 9.85
C SER A 75 15.86 -10.27 10.66
N HIS A 76 14.68 -9.68 10.52
CA HIS A 76 13.51 -10.01 11.35
C HIS A 76 12.65 -11.11 10.73
N VAL A 77 12.41 -11.03 9.42
CA VAL A 77 11.46 -11.90 8.71
C VAL A 77 12.18 -13.01 7.92
N GLY A 78 13.50 -12.90 7.75
CA GLY A 78 14.31 -13.85 6.98
C GLY A 78 14.06 -13.73 5.48
N SER A 79 15.09 -13.95 4.66
CA SER A 79 15.02 -13.76 3.20
C SER A 79 14.01 -14.64 2.45
N ASN A 80 13.38 -15.61 3.13
CA ASN A 80 12.46 -16.58 2.52
C ASN A 80 10.98 -16.15 2.53
N SER A 81 10.63 -15.06 3.23
CA SER A 81 9.24 -14.63 3.42
C SER A 81 8.85 -13.38 2.60
N ILE A 82 9.80 -12.79 1.88
CA ILE A 82 9.58 -11.66 0.97
C ILE A 82 9.78 -12.16 -0.46
N TYR A 83 8.69 -12.27 -1.22
CA TYR A 83 8.73 -12.79 -2.60
C TYR A 83 9.25 -11.75 -3.59
N SER A 84 8.87 -10.51 -3.39
CA SER A 84 9.29 -9.39 -4.22
C SER A 84 9.27 -8.09 -3.41
N HIS A 85 10.16 -7.16 -3.75
CA HIS A 85 10.11 -5.79 -3.25
C HIS A 85 10.37 -4.82 -4.40
N ASN A 86 9.66 -3.69 -4.40
CA ASN A 86 9.79 -2.64 -5.39
C ASN A 86 9.76 -1.28 -4.68
N ILE A 87 10.70 -0.41 -5.02
CA ILE A 87 10.79 0.93 -4.45
C ILE A 87 10.43 1.94 -5.54
N LYS A 88 9.43 2.77 -5.25
CA LYS A 88 9.01 3.87 -6.11
C LYS A 88 9.20 5.19 -5.40
N PHE A 89 9.89 6.12 -6.04
CA PHE A 89 9.93 7.50 -5.60
C PHE A 89 8.65 8.19 -6.09
N LEU A 90 7.91 8.77 -5.15
CA LEU A 90 6.72 9.54 -5.42
C LEU A 90 7.06 11.03 -5.33
N GLU A 91 6.80 11.74 -6.42
CA GLU A 91 6.88 13.19 -6.43
C GLU A 91 5.77 13.77 -5.56
N ASP A 92 6.08 14.85 -4.84
CA ASP A 92 5.05 15.62 -4.14
C ASP A 92 4.15 16.25 -5.18
N LYS A 93 2.89 15.80 -5.21
CA LYS A 93 1.85 16.37 -6.05
C LYS A 93 0.70 16.82 -5.17
N ASP A 94 0.13 17.96 -5.55
CA ASP A 94 -1.12 18.43 -4.99
C ASP A 94 -2.26 17.56 -5.54
N TRP A 95 -2.50 16.43 -4.88
CA TRP A 95 -3.49 15.45 -5.31
C TRP A 95 -4.90 16.04 -5.37
N VAL A 96 -5.21 17.05 -4.57
CA VAL A 96 -6.52 17.74 -4.60
C VAL A 96 -6.67 18.50 -5.91
N SER A 97 -5.63 19.23 -6.33
CA SER A 97 -5.64 20.00 -7.57
C SER A 97 -5.60 19.10 -8.80
N GLU A 98 -4.78 18.04 -8.80
CA GLU A 98 -4.74 17.03 -9.87
C GLU A 98 -6.08 16.30 -10.02
N PHE A 99 -6.71 15.95 -8.90
CA PHE A 99 -8.03 15.33 -8.90
C PHE A 99 -9.07 16.28 -9.48
N LYS A 100 -9.15 17.52 -8.99
CA LYS A 100 -10.08 18.54 -9.51
C LYS A 100 -9.91 18.80 -11.01
N SER A 101 -8.67 18.79 -11.51
CA SER A 101 -8.41 19.00 -12.94
C SER A 101 -8.89 17.83 -13.81
N LYS A 102 -8.88 16.59 -13.29
CA LYS A 102 -9.27 15.39 -14.04
C LYS A 102 -10.76 15.11 -14.01
N TYR A 103 -11.44 15.43 -12.90
CA TYR A 103 -12.86 15.17 -12.77
C TYR A 103 -13.67 16.39 -13.20
N GLN A 104 -14.04 16.39 -14.47
CA GLN A 104 -14.93 17.40 -15.04
C GLN A 104 -16.41 17.00 -14.86
N PRO A 105 -17.33 17.98 -14.89
CA PRO A 105 -18.76 17.71 -14.74
C PRO A 105 -19.24 16.73 -15.81
N ILE A 106 -20.01 15.72 -15.38
CA ILE A 106 -20.61 14.74 -16.27
C ILE A 106 -22.03 15.19 -16.59
N PHE A 107 -22.34 15.32 -17.88
CA PHE A 107 -23.65 15.71 -18.36
C PHE A 107 -24.46 14.50 -18.82
N PHE A 108 -25.63 14.30 -18.22
CA PHE A 108 -26.62 13.31 -18.62
C PHE A 108 -27.73 14.00 -19.43
N SER A 109 -27.90 13.55 -20.67
CA SER A 109 -28.97 13.99 -21.58
C SER A 109 -29.11 15.50 -21.75
N ASN A 110 -28.01 16.26 -21.57
CA ASN A 110 -27.96 17.73 -21.56
C ASN A 110 -28.99 18.41 -20.62
N LYS A 111 -29.49 17.68 -19.62
CA LYS A 111 -30.52 18.16 -18.67
C LYS A 111 -30.06 18.08 -17.23
N ILE A 112 -29.16 17.16 -16.93
CA ILE A 112 -28.65 16.93 -15.58
C ILE A 112 -27.12 17.02 -15.65
N CYS A 113 -26.56 17.85 -14.79
CA CYS A 113 -25.12 17.97 -14.61
C CYS A 113 -24.79 17.44 -13.21
N ILE A 114 -23.89 16.47 -13.13
CA ILE A 114 -23.33 15.99 -11.86
C ILE A 114 -21.89 16.49 -11.81
N SER A 115 -21.62 17.38 -10.87
CA SER A 115 -20.27 17.85 -10.56
C SER A 115 -19.84 17.26 -9.22
N PRO A 116 -18.57 16.86 -9.07
CA PRO A 116 -17.97 16.62 -7.76
C PRO A 116 -17.92 17.88 -6.91
#